data_AF-A0A959P5D2-F1
#
_entry.id   AF-A0A959P5D2-F1
#
_cell.length_a   1.000
_cell.length_b   1.000
_cell.length_c   1.000
_cell.angle_alpha   90.00
_cell.angle_beta   90.00
_cell.angle_gamma   90.00
#
_symmetry.space_group_name_H-M   'P 1'
#
loop_
_entity.id
_entity.type
_entity.pdbx_description
1 polymer ?
#
loop_
_entity_poly.entity_id
_entity_poly.type
_entity_poly.pdbx_seq_one_letter_code
_entity_poly.pdbx_strand_id
1 'polypeptide(L)'
;DKITISGYALREGIIFDSINNEIDQISQKETKNLRSESIDKLANSCNYDIKHCYHVAELAKSFFHQFTDVHKLPNEYVEYLTSASKLHDIGYHISHSKHHKHSQYIIVNSELLGFNENEIRAIACIARYHRKSHPKNSHEEFMMLPKKWKIVVQKLSAIIRIVDALDRTHKKLVKNIDLQTDKNKVNISVENNMKDIEIELWSLDRRKELFKEVFGLEISVKSNN
;
A
#
# COMPACT_ATOMS: atom_id res chain seq x y z
N ASP A 1 -20.94 19.10 54.25
CA ASP A 1 -21.09 18.90 52.79
C ASP A 1 -20.97 20.21 52.03
N LYS A 2 -20.15 20.24 50.98
CA LYS A 2 -20.02 21.38 50.06
C LYS A 2 -20.34 20.92 48.65
N ILE A 3 -21.23 21.64 47.98
CA ILE A 3 -21.55 21.47 46.56
C ILE A 3 -20.96 22.67 45.83
N THR A 4 -20.19 22.40 44.78
CA THR A 4 -19.62 23.43 43.89
C THR A 4 -20.40 23.41 42.59
N ILE A 5 -20.98 24.54 42.21
CA ILE A 5 -21.72 24.69 40.96
C ILE A 5 -20.71 24.95 39.84
N SER A 6 -20.74 24.14 38.79
CA SER A 6 -19.98 24.39 37.56
C SER A 6 -20.62 25.52 36.78
N GLY A 7 -19.82 26.47 36.29
CA GLY A 7 -20.27 27.51 35.35
C GLY A 7 -20.49 26.99 33.93
N TYR A 8 -20.13 25.74 33.66
CA TYR A 8 -20.28 25.09 32.34
C TYR A 8 -21.47 24.14 32.36
N ALA A 9 -22.33 24.27 31.35
CA ALA A 9 -23.44 23.37 31.09
C ALA A 9 -23.18 22.55 29.81
N LEU A 10 -24.17 21.77 29.38
CA LEU A 10 -24.07 20.90 28.20
C LEU A 10 -23.70 21.65 26.91
N ARG A 11 -24.15 22.91 26.79
CA ARG A 11 -23.88 23.75 25.62
C ARG A 11 -22.38 24.00 25.43
N GLU A 12 -21.70 24.34 26.52
CA GLU A 12 -20.26 24.61 26.51
C GLU A 12 -19.48 23.33 26.21
N GLY A 13 -19.93 22.16 26.69
CA GLY A 13 -19.36 20.86 26.35
C GLY A 13 -19.45 20.54 24.86
N ILE A 14 -20.61 20.74 24.24
CA ILE A 14 -20.81 20.51 22.79
C ILE A 14 -19.91 21.43 21.95
N ILE A 15 -19.76 22.70 22.35
CA ILE A 15 -18.86 23.64 21.66
C ILE A 15 -17.41 23.18 21.78
N PHE A 16 -16.99 22.76 22.97
CA PHE A 16 -15.62 22.29 23.24
C PHE A 16 -15.30 21.03 22.43
N ASP A 17 -16.22 20.06 22.38
CA ASP A 17 -16.09 18.86 21.58
C ASP A 17 -16.04 19.17 20.08
N SER A 18 -16.84 20.14 19.60
CA SER A 18 -16.81 20.55 18.19
C SER A 18 -15.48 21.17 17.79
N ILE A 19 -14.94 22.06 18.64
CA ILE A 19 -13.63 22.68 18.44
C ILE A 19 -12.52 21.63 18.45
N ASN A 20 -12.54 20.70 19.41
CA ASN A 20 -11.54 19.62 19.48
C ASN A 20 -11.58 18.74 18.23
N ASN A 21 -12.77 18.36 17.76
CA ASN A 21 -12.92 17.59 16.52
C ASN A 21 -12.41 18.34 15.29
N GLU A 22 -12.65 19.66 15.19
CA GLU A 22 -12.10 20.48 14.11
C GLU A 22 -10.57 20.55 14.17
N ILE A 23 -9.99 20.75 15.35
CA ILE A 23 -8.53 20.77 15.57
C ILE A 23 -7.92 19.40 15.21
N ASP A 24 -8.55 18.31 15.62
CA ASP A 24 -8.11 16.95 15.29
C ASP A 24 -8.16 16.70 13.78
N GLN A 25 -9.22 17.16 13.10
CA GLN A 25 -9.34 17.04 11.65
C GLN A 25 -8.28 17.86 10.90
N ILE A 26 -8.02 19.10 11.35
CA ILE A 26 -6.96 19.95 10.78
C ILE A 26 -5.60 19.27 10.98
N SER A 27 -5.31 18.81 12.20
CA SER A 27 -4.05 18.12 12.53
C SER A 27 -3.87 16.84 11.71
N GLN A 28 -4.92 16.05 11.52
CA GLN A 28 -4.91 14.85 10.67
C GLN A 28 -4.66 15.20 9.19
N LYS A 29 -5.30 16.26 8.69
CA LYS A 29 -5.12 16.73 7.31
C LYS A 29 -3.70 17.24 7.08
N GLU A 30 -3.15 18.02 7.99
CA GLU A 30 -1.77 18.49 7.95
C GLU A 30 -0.78 17.32 8.00
N THR A 31 -0.99 16.37 8.91
CA THR A 31 -0.17 15.15 9.01
C THR A 31 -0.20 14.35 7.71
N LYS A 32 -1.39 14.17 7.11
CA LYS A 32 -1.55 13.47 5.83
C LYS A 32 -0.83 14.18 4.68
N ASN A 33 -0.89 15.51 4.63
CA ASN A 33 -0.16 16.30 3.65
C ASN A 33 1.36 16.12 3.84
N LEU A 34 1.86 16.23 5.07
CA LEU A 34 3.28 16.01 5.40
C LEU A 34 3.78 14.62 5.01
N ARG A 35 3.00 13.58 5.33
CA ARG A 35 3.30 12.19 4.95
C ARG A 35 3.40 12.03 3.44
N SER A 36 2.40 12.51 2.69
CA SER A 36 2.40 12.42 1.23
C SER A 36 3.57 13.19 0.61
N GLU A 37 3.85 14.40 1.09
CA GLU A 37 4.99 15.20 0.64
C GLU A 37 6.32 14.51 0.93
N SER A 38 6.46 13.85 2.08
CA SER A 38 7.68 13.13 2.44
C SER A 38 7.94 11.94 1.52
N ILE A 39 6.90 11.16 1.20
CA ILE A 39 6.98 10.06 0.23
C ILE A 39 7.37 10.58 -1.16
N ASP A 40 6.72 11.66 -1.62
CA ASP A 40 6.97 12.22 -2.94
C ASP A 40 8.37 12.85 -3.03
N LYS A 41 8.87 13.49 -1.95
CA LYS A 41 10.25 13.99 -1.87
C LYS A 41 11.28 12.87 -1.97
N LEU A 42 11.10 11.78 -1.22
CA LEU A 42 12.00 10.62 -1.29
C LEU A 42 11.97 10.01 -2.70
N ALA A 43 10.77 9.80 -3.26
CA ALA A 43 10.60 9.27 -4.60
C ALA A 43 11.36 10.11 -5.64
N ASN A 44 11.16 11.42 -5.65
CA ASN A 44 11.79 12.33 -6.59
C ASN A 44 13.33 12.34 -6.47
N SER A 45 13.88 12.12 -5.27
CA SER A 45 15.33 12.08 -5.05
C SER A 45 16.04 10.87 -5.69
N CYS A 46 15.31 9.78 -5.95
CA CYS A 46 15.90 8.53 -6.45
C CYS A 46 15.92 8.39 -7.98
N ASN A 47 15.44 9.37 -8.74
CA ASN A 47 15.46 9.43 -10.22
C ASN A 47 15.03 8.12 -10.92
N TYR A 48 13.84 7.61 -10.58
CA TYR A 48 13.28 6.38 -11.15
C TYR A 48 12.02 6.68 -12.00
N ASP A 49 11.44 5.64 -12.62
CA ASP A 49 10.20 5.74 -13.40
C ASP A 49 8.97 6.08 -12.53
N ILE A 50 8.80 7.38 -12.28
CA ILE A 50 7.70 7.93 -11.50
C ILE A 50 6.34 7.64 -12.15
N LYS A 51 6.29 7.57 -13.48
CA LYS A 51 5.06 7.33 -14.23
C LYS A 51 4.53 5.92 -13.98
N HIS A 52 5.43 4.94 -13.90
CA HIS A 52 5.10 3.56 -13.53
C HIS A 52 4.67 3.47 -12.06
N CYS A 53 5.46 3.98 -11.12
CA CYS A 53 5.14 3.75 -9.69
C CYS A 53 3.86 4.44 -9.24
N TYR A 54 3.54 5.62 -9.78
CA TYR A 54 2.24 6.25 -9.52
C TYR A 54 1.10 5.44 -10.15
N HIS A 55 1.30 4.86 -11.32
CA HIS A 55 0.30 3.98 -11.94
C HIS A 55 0.04 2.72 -11.10
N VAL A 56 1.10 2.07 -10.63
CA VAL A 56 1.00 0.94 -9.70
C VAL A 56 0.32 1.36 -8.39
N ALA A 57 0.59 2.57 -7.87
CA ALA A 57 -0.08 3.08 -6.68
C ALA A 57 -1.58 3.27 -6.87
N GLU A 58 -2.02 3.81 -8.02
CA GLU A 58 -3.45 3.96 -8.32
C GLU A 58 -4.15 2.60 -8.49
N LEU A 59 -3.53 1.66 -9.20
CA LEU A 59 -4.05 0.29 -9.29
C LEU A 59 -4.11 -0.39 -7.92
N ALA A 60 -3.08 -0.22 -7.09
CA ALA A 60 -3.03 -0.78 -5.73
C ALA A 60 -4.15 -0.22 -4.84
N LYS A 61 -4.40 1.09 -4.93
CA LYS A 61 -5.47 1.78 -4.21
C LYS A 61 -6.84 1.26 -4.64
N SER A 62 -7.07 1.14 -5.95
CA SER A 62 -8.30 0.58 -6.50
C SER A 62 -8.52 -0.86 -6.03
N PHE A 63 -7.48 -1.70 -6.13
CA PHE A 63 -7.50 -3.09 -5.64
C PHE A 63 -7.88 -3.14 -4.16
N PHE A 64 -7.24 -2.34 -3.32
CA PHE A 64 -7.49 -2.31 -1.87
C PHE A 64 -8.97 -2.04 -1.58
N HIS A 65 -9.54 -0.96 -2.13
CA HIS A 65 -10.92 -0.60 -1.84
C HIS A 65 -11.92 -1.67 -2.31
N GLN A 66 -11.72 -2.22 -3.51
CA GLN A 66 -12.58 -3.28 -4.06
C GLN A 66 -12.46 -4.62 -3.31
N PHE A 67 -11.39 -4.82 -2.55
CA PHE A 67 -11.07 -6.08 -1.87
C PHE A 67 -11.23 -6.02 -0.34
N THR A 68 -11.91 -4.97 0.16
CA THR A 68 -12.07 -4.66 1.59
C THR A 68 -12.65 -5.81 2.40
N ASP A 69 -13.70 -6.47 1.89
CA ASP A 69 -14.39 -7.56 2.60
C ASP A 69 -13.52 -8.80 2.80
N VAL A 70 -12.54 -9.00 1.90
CA VAL A 70 -11.63 -10.14 1.94
C VAL A 70 -10.41 -9.82 2.81
N HIS A 71 -9.73 -8.71 2.55
CA HIS A 71 -8.51 -8.39 3.28
C HIS A 71 -8.80 -7.86 4.70
N LYS A 72 -9.98 -7.30 4.98
CA LYS A 72 -10.43 -6.83 6.30
C LYS A 72 -9.44 -5.90 7.01
N LEU A 73 -8.81 -5.01 6.25
CA LEU A 73 -7.88 -4.01 6.78
C LEU A 73 -8.62 -2.67 6.86
N PRO A 74 -8.47 -1.92 7.96
CA PRO A 74 -8.95 -0.54 8.05
C PRO A 74 -8.45 0.34 6.90
N ASN A 75 -9.24 1.35 6.54
CA ASN A 75 -8.96 2.23 5.41
C ASN A 75 -7.60 2.96 5.52
N GLU A 76 -7.13 3.24 6.73
CA GLU A 76 -5.81 3.85 6.98
C GLU A 76 -4.66 3.05 6.35
N TYR A 77 -4.82 1.73 6.17
CA TYR A 77 -3.76 0.89 5.61
C TYR A 77 -3.52 1.08 4.10
N VAL A 78 -4.45 1.74 3.39
CA VAL A 78 -4.26 2.09 1.98
C VAL A 78 -3.08 3.05 1.78
N GLU A 79 -2.79 3.90 2.78
CA GLU A 79 -1.67 4.85 2.74
C GLU A 79 -0.33 4.10 2.67
N TYR A 80 -0.14 3.02 3.43
CA TYR A 80 1.11 2.26 3.39
C TYR A 80 1.26 1.47 2.09
N LEU A 81 0.16 0.93 1.55
CA LEU A 81 0.17 0.25 0.26
C LEU A 81 0.57 1.21 -0.87
N THR A 82 -0.09 2.37 -0.94
CA THR A 82 0.17 3.38 -1.98
C THR A 82 1.55 4.02 -1.83
N SER A 83 1.99 4.29 -0.60
CA SER A 83 3.35 4.74 -0.30
C SER A 83 4.41 3.71 -0.75
N ALA A 84 4.21 2.43 -0.42
CA ALA A 84 5.11 1.37 -0.86
C ALA A 84 5.10 1.21 -2.39
N SER A 85 3.94 1.32 -3.05
CA SER A 85 3.84 1.31 -4.51
C SER A 85 4.55 2.49 -5.15
N LYS A 86 4.56 3.68 -4.54
CA LYS A 86 5.38 4.79 -5.04
C LYS A 86 6.88 4.52 -4.89
N LEU A 87 7.29 3.78 -3.86
CA LEU A 87 8.70 3.62 -3.48
C LEU A 87 9.33 2.26 -3.85
N HIS A 88 8.57 1.31 -4.40
CA HIS A 88 9.03 -0.07 -4.56
C HIS A 88 10.27 -0.23 -5.45
N ASP A 89 10.44 0.67 -6.41
CA ASP A 89 11.51 0.64 -7.42
C ASP A 89 12.63 1.65 -7.20
N ILE A 90 12.61 2.43 -6.12
CA ILE A 90 13.65 3.44 -5.85
C ILE A 90 15.05 2.84 -5.70
N GLY A 91 15.15 1.55 -5.33
CA GLY A 91 16.40 0.82 -5.24
C GLY A 91 17.15 0.68 -6.57
N TYR A 92 16.50 0.92 -7.72
CA TYR A 92 17.19 1.02 -9.01
C TYR A 92 18.20 2.17 -9.05
N HIS A 93 18.01 3.20 -8.22
CA HIS A 93 18.99 4.27 -8.01
C HIS A 93 20.37 3.74 -7.61
N ILE A 94 20.41 2.63 -6.87
CA ILE A 94 21.64 1.98 -6.44
C ILE A 94 22.06 0.90 -7.45
N SER A 95 21.16 -0.04 -7.76
CA SER A 95 21.45 -1.13 -8.70
C SER A 95 20.20 -1.84 -9.17
N HIS A 96 20.21 -2.29 -10.44
CA HIS A 96 19.20 -3.23 -10.93
C HIS A 96 19.19 -4.56 -10.18
N SER A 97 20.39 -5.04 -9.80
CA SER A 97 20.51 -6.26 -9.01
C SER A 97 20.00 -5.99 -7.60
N LYS A 98 19.14 -6.87 -7.09
CA LYS A 98 18.57 -6.76 -5.74
C LYS A 98 17.88 -5.40 -5.43
N HIS A 99 17.39 -4.65 -6.43
CA HIS A 99 16.73 -3.35 -6.21
C HIS A 99 15.66 -3.39 -5.11
N HIS A 100 14.79 -4.41 -5.06
CA HIS A 100 13.83 -4.59 -3.96
C HIS A 100 14.43 -4.55 -2.54
N LYS A 101 15.66 -5.05 -2.35
CA LYS A 101 16.39 -4.94 -1.08
C LYS A 101 16.96 -3.52 -0.88
N HIS A 102 17.43 -2.90 -1.95
CA HIS A 102 17.89 -1.51 -1.92
C HIS A 102 16.76 -0.53 -1.64
N SER A 103 15.56 -0.72 -2.22
CA SER A 103 14.36 0.07 -1.91
C SER A 103 14.03 -0.03 -0.43
N GLN A 104 14.02 -1.25 0.13
CA GLN A 104 13.82 -1.42 1.57
C GLN A 104 14.87 -0.66 2.39
N TYR A 105 16.15 -0.81 2.04
CA TYR A 105 17.24 -0.16 2.74
C TYR A 105 17.10 1.36 2.72
N ILE A 106 16.80 1.94 1.54
CA ILE A 106 16.58 3.38 1.40
C ILE A 106 15.42 3.82 2.28
N ILE A 107 14.25 3.15 2.20
CA ILE A 107 13.06 3.54 2.95
C ILE A 107 13.28 3.49 4.47
N VAL A 108 13.90 2.41 4.99
CA VAL A 108 14.15 2.27 6.43
C VAL A 108 15.08 3.36 6.95
N ASN A 109 16.07 3.75 6.16
CA ASN A 109 17.06 4.76 6.55
C ASN A 109 16.71 6.16 6.06
N SER A 110 15.49 6.36 5.55
CA SER A 110 14.98 7.67 5.16
C SER A 110 14.18 8.29 6.30
N GLU A 111 14.30 9.60 6.46
CA GLU A 111 13.48 10.36 7.40
C GLU A 111 12.09 10.63 6.81
N LEU A 112 11.24 9.60 6.80
CA LEU A 112 9.86 9.71 6.35
C LEU A 112 9.02 10.46 7.40
N LEU A 113 8.86 11.76 7.19
CA LEU A 113 8.17 12.66 8.12
C LEU A 113 6.71 12.27 8.30
N GLY A 114 6.24 12.33 9.55
CA GLY A 114 4.88 11.98 9.94
C GLY A 114 4.64 10.48 10.12
N PHE A 115 5.59 9.61 9.78
CA PHE A 115 5.49 8.17 10.02
C PHE A 115 6.28 7.75 11.27
N ASN A 116 5.75 6.80 12.03
CA ASN A 116 6.48 6.11 13.09
C ASN A 116 7.31 4.94 12.54
N GLU A 117 8.22 4.41 13.36
CA GLU A 117 9.14 3.35 12.94
C GLU A 117 8.44 2.08 12.39
N ASN A 118 7.31 1.68 12.97
CA ASN A 118 6.58 0.50 12.50
C ASN A 118 5.90 0.75 11.15
N GLU A 119 5.40 1.97 10.93
CA GLU A 119 4.82 2.38 9.64
C GLU A 119 5.90 2.43 8.55
N ILE A 120 7.05 3.07 8.82
CA ILE A 120 8.20 3.12 7.90
C ILE A 120 8.65 1.70 7.55
N ARG A 121 8.85 0.85 8.56
CA ARG A 121 9.27 -0.54 8.37
C ARG A 121 8.23 -1.36 7.60
N ALA A 122 6.94 -1.12 7.82
CA ALA A 122 5.88 -1.76 7.05
C ALA A 122 5.92 -1.34 5.57
N ILE A 123 6.02 -0.04 5.28
CA ILE A 123 6.18 0.49 3.91
C ILE A 123 7.41 -0.16 3.25
N ALA A 124 8.55 -0.18 3.94
CA ALA A 124 9.79 -0.73 3.44
C ALA A 124 9.68 -2.24 3.15
N CYS A 125 9.00 -2.99 4.01
CA CYS A 125 8.75 -4.41 3.77
C CYS A 125 7.81 -4.64 2.59
N ILE A 126 6.71 -3.89 2.46
CA ILE A 126 5.78 -4.02 1.33
C ILE A 126 6.52 -3.73 0.01
N ALA A 127 7.32 -2.66 -0.01
CA ALA A 127 8.20 -2.31 -1.12
C ALA A 127 9.22 -3.44 -1.41
N ARG A 128 9.81 -4.08 -0.40
CA ARG A 128 10.74 -5.21 -0.59
C ARG A 128 10.07 -6.41 -1.26
N TYR A 129 8.84 -6.71 -0.89
CA TYR A 129 8.16 -7.97 -1.24
C TYR A 129 7.33 -7.90 -2.52
N HIS A 130 7.34 -6.77 -3.23
CA HIS A 130 6.72 -6.63 -4.57
C HIS A 130 7.26 -7.64 -5.59
N ARG A 131 8.43 -8.24 -5.35
CA ARG A 131 8.99 -9.33 -6.16
C ARG A 131 9.85 -10.29 -5.34
N LYS A 132 10.24 -11.40 -5.98
CA LYS A 132 11.15 -12.42 -5.41
C LYS A 132 10.56 -13.03 -4.13
N SER A 133 11.37 -13.16 -3.07
CA SER A 133 11.02 -13.88 -1.84
C SER A 133 9.76 -13.34 -1.17
N HIS A 134 8.96 -14.23 -0.59
CA HIS A 134 7.83 -13.87 0.27
C HIS A 134 8.31 -13.36 1.65
N PRO A 135 7.43 -12.73 2.45
CA PRO A 135 7.74 -12.35 3.83
C PRO A 135 8.14 -13.55 4.69
N LYS A 136 9.30 -13.47 5.37
CA LYS A 136 9.85 -14.54 6.19
C LYS A 136 10.47 -13.97 7.46
N ASN A 137 10.36 -14.69 8.58
CA ASN A 137 10.97 -14.28 9.86
C ASN A 137 12.50 -14.25 9.82
N SER A 138 13.14 -14.83 8.82
CA SER A 138 14.59 -14.69 8.59
C SER A 138 14.99 -13.34 7.98
N HIS A 139 14.03 -12.50 7.59
CA HIS A 139 14.29 -11.15 7.11
C HIS A 139 14.13 -10.17 8.27
N GLU A 140 15.22 -9.53 8.68
CA GLU A 140 15.33 -8.68 9.87
C GLU A 140 14.19 -7.67 10.03
N GLU A 141 13.99 -6.77 9.07
CA GLU A 141 12.91 -5.78 9.12
C GLU A 141 11.51 -6.40 9.24
N PHE A 142 11.28 -7.56 8.63
CA PHE A 142 9.99 -8.22 8.81
C PHE A 142 9.88 -8.87 10.19
N MET A 143 10.98 -9.43 10.70
CA MET A 143 11.05 -10.05 12.03
C MET A 143 10.74 -9.04 13.13
N MET A 144 11.26 -7.82 13.02
CA MET A 144 11.11 -6.74 14.00
C MET A 144 9.67 -6.18 14.09
N LEU A 145 8.83 -6.42 13.08
CA LEU A 145 7.45 -5.93 13.11
C LEU A 145 6.60 -6.66 14.17
N PRO A 146 5.73 -5.93 14.89
CA PRO A 146 4.69 -6.54 15.71
C PRO A 146 3.79 -7.47 14.89
N LYS A 147 3.19 -8.47 15.55
CA LYS A 147 2.33 -9.47 14.88
C LYS A 147 1.22 -8.85 14.01
N LYS A 148 0.60 -7.76 14.48
CA LYS A 148 -0.42 -7.00 13.72
C LYS A 148 0.15 -6.50 12.39
N TRP A 149 1.32 -5.86 12.42
CA TRP A 149 1.98 -5.34 11.22
C TRP A 149 2.51 -6.42 10.29
N LYS A 150 2.93 -7.58 10.81
CA LYS A 150 3.31 -8.73 9.97
C LYS A 150 2.15 -9.19 9.07
N ILE A 151 0.94 -9.26 9.62
CA ILE A 151 -0.28 -9.62 8.87
C ILE A 151 -0.59 -8.56 7.81
N VAL A 152 -0.51 -7.28 8.18
CA VAL A 152 -0.69 -6.16 7.25
C VAL A 152 0.30 -6.26 6.08
N VAL A 153 1.59 -6.39 6.38
CA VAL A 153 2.63 -6.52 5.36
C VAL A 153 2.39 -7.71 4.45
N GLN A 154 2.00 -8.87 4.97
CA GLN A 154 1.70 -10.05 4.15
C GLN A 154 0.55 -9.77 3.15
N LYS A 155 -0.57 -9.21 3.64
CA LYS A 155 -1.74 -8.86 2.81
C LYS A 155 -1.42 -7.81 1.76
N LEU A 156 -0.76 -6.72 2.15
CA LEU A 156 -0.42 -5.64 1.23
C LEU A 156 0.68 -6.05 0.24
N SER A 157 1.63 -6.89 0.66
CA SER A 157 2.65 -7.46 -0.25
C SER A 157 2.02 -8.40 -1.28
N ALA A 158 1.00 -9.16 -0.90
CA ALA A 158 0.24 -9.97 -1.85
C ALA A 158 -0.43 -9.07 -2.91
N ILE A 159 -1.05 -7.95 -2.51
CA ILE A 159 -1.72 -7.02 -3.43
C ILE A 159 -0.72 -6.34 -4.37
N ILE A 160 0.33 -5.69 -3.84
CA ILE A 160 1.31 -4.95 -4.66
C ILE A 160 1.97 -5.83 -5.73
N ARG A 161 2.22 -7.11 -5.42
CA ARG A 161 2.77 -8.08 -6.40
C ARG A 161 1.88 -8.28 -7.61
N ILE A 162 0.56 -8.24 -7.44
CA ILE A 162 -0.41 -8.42 -8.52
C ILE A 162 -0.46 -7.17 -9.38
N VAL A 163 -0.64 -6.00 -8.77
CA VAL A 163 -0.76 -4.74 -9.52
C VAL A 163 0.54 -4.33 -10.20
N ASP A 164 1.71 -4.58 -9.59
CA ASP A 164 3.01 -4.40 -10.26
C ASP A 164 3.18 -5.36 -11.45
N ALA A 165 2.64 -6.59 -11.34
CA ALA A 165 2.66 -7.52 -12.46
C ALA A 165 1.82 -7.05 -13.65
N LEU A 166 0.70 -6.36 -13.38
CA LEU A 166 -0.21 -5.81 -14.38
C LEU A 166 0.35 -4.55 -15.09
N ASP A 167 1.45 -3.99 -14.62
CA ASP A 167 2.19 -2.94 -15.32
C ASP A 167 3.64 -3.35 -15.61
N ARG A 168 3.87 -4.63 -15.91
CA ARG A 168 5.21 -5.20 -16.06
C ARG A 168 6.08 -4.49 -17.09
N THR A 169 5.49 -4.00 -18.18
CA THR A 169 6.20 -3.30 -19.25
C THR A 169 6.35 -1.79 -19.01
N HIS A 170 5.78 -1.27 -17.92
CA HIS A 170 5.71 0.17 -17.56
C HIS A 170 4.98 1.03 -18.59
N LYS A 171 4.29 0.40 -19.54
CA LYS A 171 3.53 1.07 -20.60
C LYS A 171 2.12 1.45 -20.15
N LYS A 172 1.71 1.07 -18.94
CA LYS A 172 0.38 1.31 -18.38
C LYS A 172 -0.71 0.76 -19.30
N LEU A 173 -0.51 -0.45 -19.81
CA LEU A 173 -1.45 -1.06 -20.74
C LEU A 173 -2.76 -1.42 -20.03
N VAL A 174 -2.68 -1.92 -18.80
CA VAL A 174 -3.85 -2.04 -17.93
C VAL A 174 -4.13 -0.69 -17.30
N LYS A 175 -5.20 -0.01 -17.75
CA LYS A 175 -5.60 1.31 -17.23
C LYS A 175 -6.34 1.22 -15.92
N ASN A 176 -7.33 0.33 -15.86
CA ASN A 176 -8.19 0.10 -14.71
C ASN A 176 -8.40 -1.39 -14.48
N ILE A 177 -8.81 -1.72 -13.26
CA ILE A 177 -9.16 -3.08 -12.82
C ILE A 177 -10.52 -3.08 -12.11
N ASP A 178 -11.29 -4.13 -12.34
CA ASP A 178 -12.51 -4.47 -11.60
C ASP A 178 -12.35 -5.86 -10.97
N LEU A 179 -12.71 -6.00 -9.70
CA LEU A 179 -12.53 -7.23 -8.92
C LEU A 179 -13.89 -7.84 -8.59
N GLN A 180 -14.07 -9.10 -8.99
CA GLN A 180 -15.19 -9.92 -8.56
C GLN A 180 -14.70 -11.12 -7.79
N THR A 181 -15.05 -11.18 -6.50
CA THR A 181 -14.67 -12.28 -5.63
C THR A 181 -15.75 -13.35 -5.63
N ASP A 182 -15.38 -14.55 -6.05
CA ASP A 182 -16.16 -15.77 -5.89
C ASP A 182 -15.62 -16.58 -4.69
N LYS A 183 -16.25 -17.72 -4.36
CA LYS A 183 -15.90 -18.54 -3.18
C LYS A 183 -14.41 -18.85 -3.04
N ASN A 184 -13.74 -19.23 -4.14
CA ASN A 184 -12.34 -19.70 -4.12
C ASN A 184 -11.42 -18.92 -5.08
N LYS A 185 -11.92 -17.85 -5.70
CA LYS A 185 -11.17 -17.12 -6.73
C LYS A 185 -11.53 -15.64 -6.77
N VAL A 186 -10.58 -14.84 -7.23
CA VAL A 186 -10.76 -13.44 -7.60
C VAL A 186 -10.65 -13.35 -9.11
N ASN A 187 -11.70 -12.87 -9.76
CA ASN A 187 -11.67 -12.54 -11.18
C ASN A 187 -11.28 -11.06 -11.30
N ILE A 188 -10.19 -10.79 -12.01
CA ILE A 188 -9.70 -9.45 -12.30
C ILE A 188 -10.08 -9.13 -13.75
N SER A 189 -11.01 -8.21 -13.90
CA SER A 189 -11.41 -7.64 -15.17
C SER A 189 -10.52 -6.45 -15.49
N VAL A 190 -9.83 -6.46 -16.64
CA VAL A 190 -8.90 -5.40 -17.04
C VAL A 190 -9.42 -4.63 -18.24
N GLU A 191 -9.20 -3.31 -18.23
CA GLU A 191 -9.51 -2.42 -19.35
C GLU A 191 -8.38 -2.44 -20.40
N ASN A 192 -8.28 -3.57 -21.11
CA ASN A 192 -7.49 -3.73 -22.34
C ASN A 192 -7.81 -5.09 -23.00
N ASN A 193 -7.46 -5.28 -24.27
CA ASN A 193 -7.50 -6.59 -24.92
C ASN A 193 -6.42 -7.51 -24.33
N MET A 194 -6.75 -8.78 -24.06
CA MET A 194 -5.80 -9.76 -23.52
C MET A 194 -4.54 -9.91 -24.39
N LYS A 195 -4.67 -9.80 -25.72
CA LYS A 195 -3.53 -9.92 -26.66
C LYS A 195 -2.51 -8.79 -26.50
N ASP A 196 -2.96 -7.62 -26.05
CA ASP A 196 -2.08 -6.46 -25.88
C ASP A 196 -1.29 -6.53 -24.56
N ILE A 197 -1.69 -7.40 -23.62
CA ILE A 197 -1.15 -7.50 -22.26
C ILE A 197 -0.57 -8.87 -21.90
N GLU A 198 -0.17 -9.68 -22.90
CA GLU A 198 0.33 -11.03 -22.67
C GLU A 198 1.54 -11.09 -21.72
N ILE A 199 2.40 -10.07 -21.75
CA ILE A 199 3.58 -9.97 -20.87
C ILE A 199 3.16 -9.73 -19.41
N GLU A 200 2.18 -8.87 -19.19
CA GLU A 200 1.59 -8.57 -17.89
C GLU A 200 0.92 -9.83 -17.30
N LEU A 201 0.15 -10.55 -18.12
CA LEU A 201 -0.50 -11.81 -17.73
C LEU A 201 0.51 -12.89 -17.37
N TRP A 202 1.55 -13.06 -18.19
CA TRP A 202 2.66 -13.97 -17.90
C TRP A 202 3.39 -13.59 -16.60
N SER A 203 3.59 -12.30 -16.35
CA SER A 203 4.22 -11.79 -15.13
C SER A 203 3.34 -12.08 -13.90
N LEU A 204 2.03 -11.87 -14.01
CA LEU A 204 1.06 -12.10 -12.94
C LEU A 204 1.02 -13.57 -12.54
N ASP A 205 0.97 -14.48 -13.53
CA ASP A 205 0.92 -15.92 -13.27
C ASP A 205 2.08 -16.40 -12.41
N ARG A 206 3.26 -15.80 -12.57
CA ARG A 206 4.47 -16.11 -11.79
C ARG A 206 4.54 -15.45 -10.42
N ARG A 207 3.61 -14.54 -10.10
CA ARG A 207 3.65 -13.71 -8.87
C ARG A 207 2.46 -13.94 -7.94
N LYS A 208 1.41 -14.62 -8.41
CA LYS A 208 0.15 -14.88 -7.68
C LYS A 208 0.27 -15.86 -6.50
N GLU A 209 1.38 -16.57 -6.35
CA GLU A 209 1.55 -17.59 -5.29
C GLU A 209 1.37 -17.00 -3.88
N LEU A 210 2.00 -15.86 -3.57
CA LEU A 210 1.81 -15.19 -2.28
C LEU A 210 0.35 -14.81 -2.03
N PHE A 211 -0.38 -14.42 -3.07
CA PHE A 211 -1.79 -14.07 -2.95
C PHE A 211 -2.63 -15.27 -2.53
N LYS A 212 -2.38 -16.43 -3.14
CA LYS A 212 -3.01 -17.69 -2.75
C LYS A 212 -2.64 -18.11 -1.33
N GLU A 213 -1.36 -18.00 -0.95
CA GLU A 213 -0.89 -18.32 0.41
C GLU A 213 -1.58 -17.44 1.48
N VAL A 214 -1.77 -16.15 1.21
CA VAL A 214 -2.28 -15.19 2.18
C VAL A 214 -3.80 -15.15 2.25
N PHE A 215 -4.49 -15.25 1.10
CA PHE A 215 -5.95 -15.11 1.03
C PHE A 215 -6.68 -16.42 0.79
N GLY A 216 -5.99 -17.50 0.42
CA GLY A 216 -6.61 -18.78 0.06
C GLY A 216 -7.40 -18.73 -1.26
N LEU A 217 -7.18 -17.72 -2.09
CA LEU A 217 -7.93 -17.46 -3.32
C LEU A 217 -7.01 -17.55 -4.55
N GLU A 218 -7.51 -18.19 -5.61
CA GLU A 218 -6.87 -18.17 -6.93
C GLU A 218 -7.14 -16.85 -7.65
N ILE A 219 -6.23 -16.43 -8.54
CA ILE A 219 -6.45 -15.28 -9.42
C ILE A 219 -6.73 -15.76 -10.84
N SER A 220 -7.77 -15.19 -11.45
CA SER A 220 -8.03 -15.29 -12.89
C SER A 220 -8.17 -13.89 -13.48
N VAL A 221 -7.72 -13.70 -14.72
CA VAL A 221 -7.78 -12.40 -15.40
C VAL A 221 -8.62 -12.53 -16.68
N LYS A 222 -9.47 -11.53 -16.94
CA LYS A 222 -10.30 -11.44 -18.15
C LYS A 222 -10.28 -10.02 -18.68
N SER A 223 -10.47 -9.87 -19.99
CA SER A 223 -10.68 -8.56 -20.62
C SER A 223 -12.15 -8.17 -20.55
N ASN A 224 -12.41 -6.86 -20.43
CA ASN A 224 -13.75 -6.28 -20.49
C ASN A 224 -14.23 -5.95 -21.91
N ASN A 225 -13.46 -6.31 -22.95
CA ASN A 225 -13.83 -6.07 -24.36
C ASN A 225 -14.92 -7.03 -24.87
#